data_AF-A0A2S2FA86-F1
#
_entry.id   AF-A0A2S2FA86-F1
#
_cell.length_a   1.000
_cell.length_b   1.000
_cell.length_c   1.000
_cell.angle_alpha   90.00
_cell.angle_beta   90.00
_cell.angle_gamma   90.00
#
_symmetry.space_group_name_H-M   'P 1'
#
loop_
_entity.id
_entity.type
_entity.pdbx_description
1 polymer ?
#
loop_
_entity_poly.entity_id
_entity_poly.type
_entity_poly.pdbx_seq_one_letter_code
_entity_poly.pdbx_strand_id
1 'polypeptide(L)' 'MKNLDLNQILQNEKNKFLDEKHLDWYVETYIRNYPEFLEMDYQKAMDLAKQHFEDYEVLTQYIVDLNNAYISAKSYLGIE' A
#
# COMPACT_ATOMS: atom_id res chain seq x y z
N MET A 1 14.88 13.76 11.58
CA MET A 1 13.65 13.04 11.16
C MET A 1 14.08 11.63 10.82
N LYS A 2 14.00 10.64 11.73
CA LYS A 2 14.76 9.39 11.51
C LYS A 2 14.06 8.05 11.73
N ASN A 3 12.83 7.98 12.25
CA ASN A 3 12.06 6.71 12.25
C ASN A 3 10.53 6.91 12.36
N LEU A 4 10.10 7.85 13.21
CA LEU A 4 8.68 8.20 13.38
C LEU A 4 8.00 8.66 12.07
N ASP A 5 8.73 9.39 11.25
CA ASP A 5 8.24 9.91 9.97
C ASP A 5 7.99 8.77 8.97
N LEU A 6 8.88 7.77 8.96
CA LEU A 6 8.81 6.69 7.99
C LEU A 6 7.75 5.65 8.34
N ASN A 7 7.55 5.36 9.62
CA ASN A 7 6.42 4.55 10.07
C ASN A 7 5.09 5.21 9.69
N GLN A 8 4.98 6.53 9.84
CA GLN A 8 3.79 7.26 9.42
C GLN A 8 3.59 7.22 7.91
N ILE A 9 4.67 7.38 7.13
CA ILE A 9 4.64 7.25 5.66
C ILE A 9 4.11 5.87 5.27
N LEU A 10 4.69 4.79 5.82
CA LEU A 10 4.27 3.42 5.52
C LEU A 10 2.80 3.17 5.90
N GLN A 11 2.35 3.66 7.06
CA GLN A 11 0.93 3.56 7.43
C GLN A 11 0.03 4.33 6.48
N ASN A 12 0.44 5.52 6.03
CA ASN A 12 -0.32 6.30 5.05
C ASN A 12 -0.39 5.59 3.69
N GLU A 13 0.73 5.02 3.21
CA GLU A 13 0.77 4.25 1.97
C GLU A 13 -0.15 3.04 2.03
N LYS A 14 -0.13 2.27 3.14
CA LYS A 14 -1.08 1.19 3.35
C LYS A 14 -2.53 1.68 3.33
N ASN A 15 -2.83 2.77 4.04
CA ASN A 15 -4.20 3.26 4.20
C ASN A 15 -4.81 3.75 2.87
N LYS A 16 -4.00 4.15 1.89
CA LYS A 16 -4.49 4.47 0.54
C LYS A 16 -5.21 3.29 -0.13
N PHE A 17 -4.77 2.06 0.14
CA PHE A 17 -5.44 0.85 -0.37
C PHE A 17 -6.77 0.54 0.34
N LEU A 18 -7.05 1.20 1.47
CA LEU A 18 -8.29 1.05 2.24
C LEU A 18 -9.25 2.22 2.04
N ASP A 19 -8.82 3.28 1.37
CA ASP A 19 -9.62 4.49 1.15
C ASP A 19 -10.29 4.42 -0.22
N GLU A 20 -11.58 4.06 -0.24
CA GLU A 20 -12.39 3.97 -1.46
C GLU A 20 -12.36 5.26 -2.29
N LYS A 21 -12.34 6.44 -1.65
CA LYS A 21 -12.25 7.72 -2.39
C LYS A 21 -10.90 7.88 -3.07
N HIS A 22 -9.84 7.41 -2.41
CA HIS A 22 -8.52 7.39 -3.02
C HIS A 22 -8.50 6.42 -4.21
N LEU A 23 -9.10 5.24 -4.08
CA LEU A 23 -9.19 4.24 -5.14
C LEU A 23 -10.01 4.74 -6.34
N ASP A 24 -11.15 5.41 -6.11
CA ASP A 24 -11.95 6.05 -7.16
C ASP A 24 -11.11 7.09 -7.93
N TRP A 25 -10.44 7.99 -7.20
CA TRP A 25 -9.52 8.97 -7.80
C TRP A 25 -8.38 8.30 -8.57
N TYR A 26 -7.89 7.16 -8.08
CA TYR A 26 -6.82 6.39 -8.71
C TYR A 26 -7.24 5.86 -10.09
N VAL A 27 -8.47 5.32 -10.19
CA VAL A 27 -9.06 4.88 -11.46
C VAL A 27 -9.21 6.05 -12.42
N GLU A 28 -9.72 7.19 -11.95
CA GLU A 28 -9.89 8.39 -12.81
C GLU A 28 -8.55 8.91 -13.34
N THR A 29 -7.50 8.84 -12.51
CA THR A 29 -6.17 9.37 -12.84
C THR A 29 -5.41 8.48 -13.82
N TYR A 30 -5.43 7.16 -13.59
CA TYR A 30 -4.64 6.19 -14.37
C TYR A 30 -5.45 5.41 -15.41
N ILE A 31 -6.78 5.57 -15.43
CA ILE A 31 -7.76 5.13 -16.42
C ILE A 31 -7.76 3.62 -16.70
N ARG A 32 -6.81 3.13 -17.51
CA ARG A 32 -6.68 1.71 -17.88
C ARG A 32 -5.46 1.05 -17.26
N ASN A 33 -4.49 1.85 -16.83
CA ASN A 33 -3.23 1.37 -16.27
C ASN A 33 -3.28 1.32 -14.73
N TYR A 34 -4.43 1.66 -14.14
CA TYR A 34 -4.57 1.68 -12.68
C TYR A 34 -4.20 0.35 -12.01
N PRO A 35 -4.42 -0.85 -12.60
CA PRO A 35 -3.96 -2.09 -11.99
C PRO A 35 -2.43 -2.15 -11.86
N GLU A 36 -1.69 -1.78 -12.91
CA GLU A 36 -0.23 -1.80 -12.91
C GLU A 36 0.36 -0.76 -11.97
N PHE A 37 -0.25 0.44 -11.93
CA PHE A 37 0.16 1.48 -10.99
C PHE A 37 -0.11 1.07 -9.54
N LEU A 38 -1.26 0.43 -9.27
CA LEU A 38 -1.63 -0.08 -7.95
C LEU A 38 -0.64 -1.14 -7.47
N GLU A 39 -0.28 -2.09 -8.33
CA GLU A 39 0.74 -3.11 -8.04
C GLU A 39 2.11 -2.47 -7.78
N MET A 40 2.50 -1.49 -8.60
CA MET A 40 3.76 -0.79 -8.43
C MET A 40 3.83 -0.08 -7.06
N ASP A 41 2.76 0.60 -6.64
CA ASP A 41 2.73 1.28 -5.35
C ASP A 41 2.74 0.28 -4.17
N TYR A 42 2.08 -0.87 -4.33
CA TYR A 42 2.17 -1.97 -3.36
C TYR A 42 3.62 -2.48 -3.24
N GLN A 43 4.31 -2.73 -4.36
CA GLN A 43 5.70 -3.19 -4.33
C GLN A 43 6.65 -2.16 -3.72
N LYS A 44 6.44 -0.87 -4.00
CA LYS A 44 7.23 0.20 -3.36
C LYS A 44 7.04 0.22 -1.85
N ALA A 45 5.81 0.10 -1.36
CA ALA A 45 5.53 0.07 0.07
C ALA A 45 6.14 -1.18 0.74
N MET A 46 6.09 -2.32 0.05
CA MET A 46 6.71 -3.59 0.49
C MET A 46 8.23 -3.47 0.60
N ASP A 47 8.89 -2.94 -0.43
CA ASP A 47 10.35 -2.76 -0.45
C ASP A 47 10.80 -1.75 0.61
N LEU A 48 10.08 -0.64 0.75
CA LEU A 48 10.36 0.36 1.77
C LEU A 48 10.24 -0.25 3.17
N ALA A 49 9.19 -1.02 3.46
CA ALA A 49 9.03 -1.67 4.75
C ALA A 49 10.19 -2.63 5.07
N LYS A 50 10.60 -3.46 4.10
CA LYS A 50 11.73 -4.40 4.27
C LYS A 50 13.07 -3.71 4.50
N GLN A 51 13.27 -2.53 3.91
CA GLN A 51 14.50 -1.76 4.07
C GLN A 51 14.59 -1.06 5.43
N HIS A 52 13.46 -0.81 6.09
CA HIS A 52 13.40 0.10 7.23
C HIS A 52 12.94 -0.52 8.54
N PHE A 53 12.10 -1.54 8.52
CA PHE A 53 11.77 -2.27 9.74
C PHE A 53 12.89 -3.26 10.09
N GLU A 54 13.67 -2.91 11.10
CA GLU A 54 14.68 -3.81 11.68
C GLU A 54 14.02 -4.87 12.59
N ASP A 55 12.88 -4.53 13.19
CA ASP A 55 12.11 -5.45 14.02
C ASP A 55 11.28 -6.40 13.15
N TYR A 56 11.54 -7.70 13.31
CA TYR A 56 10.91 -8.75 12.53
C TYR A 56 9.40 -8.89 12.79
N GLU A 57 8.94 -8.69 14.02
CA GLU A 57 7.51 -8.78 14.36
C GLU A 57 6.75 -7.60 13.75
N VAL A 58 7.31 -6.39 13.85
CA VAL A 58 6.74 -5.18 13.25
C VAL A 58 6.69 -5.31 11.73
N LEU A 59 7.78 -5.77 11.09
CA LEU A 59 7.82 -6.02 9.66
C LEU A 59 6.76 -7.03 9.23
N THR A 60 6.68 -8.16 9.93
CA THR A 60 5.74 -9.24 9.61
C THR A 60 4.30 -8.74 9.70
N GLN A 61 3.96 -8.03 10.77
CA GLN A 61 2.61 -7.49 10.94
C GLN A 61 2.27 -6.48 9.84
N TYR A 62 3.21 -5.58 9.52
CA TYR A 62 2.99 -4.61 8.46
C TYR A 62 2.78 -5.27 7.09
N ILE A 63 3.56 -6.30 6.76
CA ILE A 63 3.41 -7.06 5.51
C ILE A 63 2.02 -7.72 5.44
N VAL A 64 1.56 -8.34 6.52
CA VAL A 64 0.23 -8.95 6.58
C VAL A 64 -0.86 -7.90 6.35
N ASP A 65 -0.76 -6.76 7.03
CA ASP A 65 -1.73 -5.67 6.89
C ASP A 65 -1.73 -5.07 5.47
N LEU A 66 -0.54 -4.86 4.88
CA LEU A 66 -0.39 -4.34 3.53
C LEU A 66 -0.96 -5.31 2.48
N ASN A 67 -0.70 -6.61 2.62
CA ASN A 67 -1.26 -7.63 1.72
C ASN A 67 -2.79 -7.63 1.76
N ASN A 68 -3.37 -7.60 2.96
CA ASN A 68 -4.81 -7.56 3.13
C ASN A 68 -5.41 -6.28 2.52
N ALA A 69 -4.78 -5.13 2.76
CA ALA A 69 -5.22 -3.86 2.20
C ALA A 69 -5.17 -3.87 0.66
N TYR A 70 -4.09 -4.38 0.07
CA TYR A 70 -3.95 -4.51 -1.38
C TYR A 70 -4.99 -5.45 -1.98
N ILE A 71 -5.27 -6.60 -1.34
CA ILE A 71 -6.33 -7.51 -1.77
C ILE A 71 -7.70 -6.83 -1.71
N SER A 72 -7.99 -6.07 -0.65
CA SER A 72 -9.22 -5.29 -0.54
C SER A 72 -9.34 -4.25 -1.65
N ALA A 73 -8.25 -3.53 -1.96
CA ALA A 73 -8.22 -2.57 -3.07
C ALA A 73 -8.50 -3.25 -4.42
N LYS A 74 -7.83 -4.38 -4.70
CA LYS A 74 -8.09 -5.18 -5.91
C LYS A 74 -9.56 -5.59 -6.02
N SER A 75 -10.13 -6.10 -4.92
CA SER A 75 -11.53 -6.52 -4.88
C SER A 75 -12.50 -5.37 -5.10
N TYR A 76 -12.25 -4.19 -4.50
CA TYR A 76 -13.07 -3.00 -4.68
C TYR A 76 -13.04 -2.53 -6.14
N LEU A 77 -11.86 -2.55 -6.74
CA LEU A 77 -11.63 -2.11 -8.12
C LEU A 77 -12.00 -3.16 -9.19
N GLY A 78 -12.39 -4.38 -8.79
CA GLY A 78 -12.71 -5.45 -9.72
C GLY A 78 -11.50 -5.99 -10.51
N ILE A 79 -10.30 -5.93 -9.92
CA ILE A 79 -9.06 -6.46 -10.51
C ILE A 79 -8.88 -7.92 -10.08
N GLU A 80 -8.80 -8.84 -11.04
CA GLU A 80 -8.52 -10.26 -10.82
C GLU A 80 -7.05 -10.54 -10.46
#